data_AF-A0AAU0P8T0-F1
#
_entry.id   AF-A0AAU0P8T0-F1
#
_cell.length_a   1.000
_cell.length_b   1.000
_cell.length_c   1.000
_cell.angle_alpha   90.00
_cell.angle_beta   90.00
_cell.angle_gamma   90.00
#
_symmetry.space_group_name_H-M   'P 1'
#
loop_
_entity.id
_entity.type
_entity.pdbx_description
1 polymer ?
#
loop_
_entity_poly.entity_id
_entity_poly.type
_entity_poly.pdbx_seq_one_letter_code
_entity_poly.pdbx_strand_id
1 'polypeptide(L)'
;MIIQFFNNDTKEVIFKSSNVTSLDAKLNKQATKYQVEDGTERNNHIVEKAKEIDVSLVLTKTDEKENIASFQELLDYFNNNKLVTVQTKMNIYNNMLIEAIPHTESKDIFYGCTISMHLTEWREVKPEYGELKQEQVKDNKHSDTQKTGRQQGTEVTNTQEKGKSESILRGWTK
;
A
#
# COMPACT_ATOMS: atom_id res chain seq x y z
N MET A 1 -14.26 -24.75 -4.17
CA MET A 1 -14.33 -23.29 -3.98
C MET A 1 -13.31 -22.69 -4.93
N ILE A 2 -13.69 -21.86 -5.90
CA ILE A 2 -12.72 -21.31 -6.86
C ILE A 2 -12.34 -19.92 -6.36
N ILE A 3 -11.18 -19.83 -5.71
CA ILE A 3 -10.50 -18.58 -5.39
C ILE A 3 -9.31 -18.52 -6.35
N GLN A 4 -9.14 -17.39 -7.04
CA GLN A 4 -8.10 -17.22 -8.04
C GLN A 4 -7.39 -15.89 -7.82
N PHE A 5 -6.08 -15.91 -8.04
CA PHE A 5 -5.24 -14.72 -8.00
C PHE A 5 -4.90 -14.34 -9.43
N PHE A 6 -4.91 -13.05 -9.70
CA PHE A 6 -4.58 -12.49 -10.99
C PHE A 6 -3.51 -11.41 -10.84
N ASN A 7 -2.65 -11.30 -11.83
CA ASN A 7 -1.82 -10.11 -11.98
C ASN A 7 -2.75 -8.92 -12.26
N ASN A 8 -2.54 -7.80 -11.56
CA ASN A 8 -3.37 -6.62 -11.70
C ASN A 8 -3.30 -5.98 -13.11
N ASP A 9 -2.14 -6.06 -13.76
CA ASP A 9 -1.90 -5.42 -15.06
C ASP A 9 -2.25 -6.36 -16.22
N THR A 10 -1.71 -7.58 -16.20
CA THR A 10 -1.88 -8.53 -17.31
C THR A 10 -3.16 -9.34 -17.22
N LYS A 11 -3.81 -9.39 -16.05
CA LYS A 11 -5.00 -10.22 -15.76
C LYS A 11 -4.76 -11.72 -15.98
N GLU A 12 -3.50 -12.14 -15.98
CA GLU A 12 -3.15 -13.56 -16.04
C GLU A 12 -3.33 -14.20 -14.66
N VAL A 13 -3.83 -15.44 -14.65
CA VAL A 13 -3.94 -16.22 -13.41
C VAL A 13 -2.54 -16.54 -12.89
N ILE A 14 -2.29 -16.21 -11.64
CA ILE A 14 -1.05 -16.49 -10.91
C ILE A 14 -1.30 -17.53 -9.82
N PHE A 15 -0.24 -18.16 -9.31
CA PHE A 15 -0.31 -19.18 -8.26
C PHE A 15 -1.22 -20.39 -8.57
N LYS A 16 -1.24 -20.83 -9.83
CA LYS A 16 -2.08 -21.95 -10.33
C LYS A 16 -1.84 -23.28 -9.62
N SER A 17 -0.65 -23.45 -9.05
CA SER A 17 -0.21 -24.64 -8.32
C SER A 17 -0.64 -24.66 -6.86
N SER A 18 -1.13 -23.54 -6.34
CA SER A 18 -1.52 -23.40 -4.93
C SER A 18 -2.99 -23.78 -4.73
N ASN A 19 -3.26 -24.54 -3.67
CA ASN A 19 -4.63 -24.78 -3.23
C ASN A 19 -4.95 -23.82 -2.09
N VAL A 20 -5.97 -22.98 -2.29
CA VAL A 20 -6.45 -22.07 -1.23
C VAL A 20 -7.34 -22.86 -0.28
N THR A 21 -6.96 -22.89 1.00
CA THR A 21 -7.71 -23.57 2.06
C THR A 21 -8.77 -22.66 2.65
N SER A 22 -8.40 -21.41 2.95
CA SER A 22 -9.31 -20.42 3.54
C SER A 22 -8.95 -19.01 3.09
N LEU A 23 -9.97 -18.15 3.08
CA LEU A 23 -9.82 -16.72 2.82
C LEU A 23 -10.77 -15.95 3.73
N ASP A 24 -10.22 -14.99 4.47
CA ASP A 24 -10.94 -14.06 5.33
C ASP A 24 -10.77 -12.65 4.76
N ALA A 25 -11.87 -11.96 4.48
CA ALA A 25 -11.85 -10.61 3.93
C ALA A 25 -12.45 -9.62 4.93
N LYS A 26 -11.62 -8.70 5.43
CA LYS A 26 -11.97 -7.71 6.45
C LYS A 26 -12.30 -6.37 5.78
N LEU A 27 -13.59 -6.07 5.73
CA LEU A 27 -14.13 -4.84 5.18
C LEU A 27 -14.56 -3.90 6.32
N ASN A 28 -13.62 -3.09 6.80
CA ASN A 28 -13.83 -2.24 7.96
C ASN A 28 -14.09 -0.77 7.58
N LYS A 29 -15.07 -0.15 8.24
CA LYS A 29 -15.31 1.30 8.21
C LYS A 29 -15.46 1.82 9.63
N GLN A 30 -14.97 3.02 9.89
CA GLN A 30 -15.04 3.66 11.20
C GLN A 30 -15.93 4.91 11.11
N ALA A 31 -17.03 4.90 11.86
CA ALA A 31 -17.91 6.05 12.01
C ALA A 31 -17.48 6.89 13.22
N THR A 32 -17.23 8.19 13.01
CA THR A 32 -16.89 9.13 14.07
C THR A 32 -18.18 9.57 14.78
N LYS A 33 -18.34 9.08 16.01
CA LYS A 33 -19.48 9.40 16.88
C LYS A 33 -19.11 10.47 17.89
N TYR A 34 -20.06 11.35 18.20
CA TYR A 34 -19.95 12.31 19.30
C TYR A 34 -21.25 12.31 20.11
N GLN A 35 -21.08 12.45 21.42
CA GLN A 35 -22.19 12.58 22.37
C GLN A 35 -22.71 14.02 22.32
N VAL A 36 -24.01 14.17 22.20
CA VAL A 36 -24.70 15.46 22.30
C VAL A 36 -25.14 15.65 23.76
N GLU A 37 -25.22 16.90 24.23
CA GLU A 37 -25.63 17.26 25.60
C GLU A 37 -27.01 16.71 26.00
N ASP A 38 -27.85 16.40 24.99
CA ASP A 38 -29.16 15.78 25.13
C ASP A 38 -29.09 14.24 25.31
N GLY A 39 -27.90 13.68 25.50
CA GLY A 39 -27.66 12.23 25.67
C GLY A 39 -27.79 11.40 24.39
N THR A 40 -27.98 12.04 23.23
CA THR A 40 -28.08 11.34 21.93
C THR A 40 -26.72 11.26 21.23
N GLU A 41 -26.43 10.13 20.58
CA GLU A 41 -25.24 9.98 19.74
C GLU A 41 -25.53 10.47 18.32
N ARG A 42 -24.64 11.33 17.78
CA ARG A 42 -24.66 11.72 16.37
C ARG A 42 -23.39 11.26 15.65
N ASN A 43 -23.52 10.97 14.36
CA ASN A 43 -22.42 10.60 13.48
C ASN A 43 -22.30 11.63 12.37
N ASN A 44 -21.11 12.22 12.21
CA ASN A 44 -20.86 13.26 11.21
C ASN A 44 -19.85 12.83 10.14
N HIS A 45 -19.02 11.81 10.38
CA HIS A 45 -17.97 11.43 9.43
C HIS A 45 -17.71 9.93 9.44
N ILE A 46 -17.44 9.36 8.26
CA ILE A 46 -17.10 7.95 8.08
C ILE A 46 -15.72 7.87 7.44
N VAL A 47 -14.78 7.23 8.13
CA VAL A 47 -13.44 6.92 7.64
C VAL A 47 -13.43 5.49 7.10
N GLU A 48 -13.13 5.33 5.82
CA GLU A 48 -12.99 4.02 5.19
C GLU A 48 -11.57 3.49 5.35
N LYS A 49 -11.41 2.38 6.06
CA LYS A 49 -10.10 1.72 6.22
C LYS A 49 -9.75 0.95 4.94
N ALA A 50 -8.45 0.69 4.74
CA ALA A 50 -8.00 -0.22 3.68
C ALA A 50 -8.64 -1.60 3.87
N LYS A 51 -8.96 -2.27 2.77
CA LYS A 51 -9.46 -3.64 2.83
C LYS A 51 -8.28 -4.56 3.11
N GLU A 52 -8.46 -5.49 4.04
CA GLU A 52 -7.46 -6.49 4.40
C GLU A 52 -7.99 -7.87 4.02
N ILE A 53 -7.14 -8.74 3.51
CA ILE A 53 -7.47 -10.12 3.17
C ILE A 53 -6.39 -11.03 3.73
N ASP A 54 -6.79 -11.98 4.56
CA ASP A 54 -5.96 -13.06 5.03
C ASP A 54 -6.27 -14.32 4.23
N VAL A 55 -5.26 -14.91 3.60
CA VAL A 55 -5.40 -16.12 2.77
C VAL A 55 -4.51 -17.21 3.32
N SER A 56 -5.05 -18.41 3.53
CA SER A 56 -4.24 -19.60 3.80
C SER A 56 -4.22 -20.50 2.58
N LEU A 57 -3.02 -20.82 2.11
CA LEU A 57 -2.74 -21.66 0.96
C LEU A 57 -1.89 -22.85 1.38
N VAL A 58 -2.07 -23.96 0.68
CA VAL A 58 -1.22 -25.12 0.80
C VAL A 58 -0.67 -25.43 -0.58
N LEU A 59 0.65 -25.50 -0.69
CA LEU A 59 1.33 -26.02 -1.87
C LEU A 59 1.25 -27.53 -1.81
N THR A 60 0.57 -28.19 -2.75
CA THR A 60 0.36 -29.65 -2.72
C THR A 60 0.93 -30.34 -3.95
N LYS A 61 1.94 -29.77 -4.63
CA LYS A 61 2.51 -30.45 -5.80
C LYS A 61 3.29 -31.68 -5.37
N THR A 62 3.21 -32.70 -6.22
CA THR A 62 3.90 -33.99 -6.06
C THR A 62 5.43 -33.87 -6.21
N ASP A 63 5.91 -32.82 -6.88
CA ASP A 63 7.34 -32.54 -7.06
C ASP A 63 7.77 -31.33 -6.20
N GLU A 64 8.85 -31.51 -5.44
CA GLU A 64 9.47 -30.50 -4.60
C GLU A 64 9.95 -29.30 -5.42
N LYS A 65 10.48 -29.51 -6.64
CA LYS A 65 10.97 -28.42 -7.49
C LYS A 65 9.86 -27.48 -7.93
N GLU A 66 8.67 -28.00 -8.20
CA GLU A 66 7.51 -27.18 -8.56
C GLU A 66 7.02 -26.33 -7.37
N ASN A 67 7.07 -26.88 -6.15
CA ASN A 67 6.73 -26.14 -4.95
C ASN A 67 7.71 -24.97 -4.72
N ILE A 68 9.01 -25.21 -4.87
CA ILE A 68 10.04 -24.17 -4.76
C ILE A 68 9.83 -23.08 -5.81
N ALA A 69 9.59 -23.46 -7.08
CA ALA A 69 9.34 -22.48 -8.14
C ALA A 69 8.08 -21.64 -7.88
N SER A 70 7.01 -22.27 -7.39
CA SER A 70 5.77 -21.58 -7.02
C SER A 70 5.97 -20.59 -5.87
N PHE A 71 6.78 -20.97 -4.88
CA PHE A 71 7.13 -20.08 -3.78
C PHE A 71 8.03 -18.92 -4.23
N GLN A 72 8.96 -19.17 -5.15
CA GLN A 72 9.80 -18.13 -5.75
C GLN A 72 8.98 -17.10 -6.54
N GLU A 73 7.96 -17.54 -7.29
CA GLU A 73 7.02 -16.64 -7.95
C GLU A 73 6.35 -15.73 -6.90
N LEU A 74 5.88 -16.30 -5.80
CA LEU A 74 5.23 -15.56 -4.73
C LEU A 74 6.18 -14.55 -4.05
N LEU A 75 7.45 -14.94 -3.84
CA LEU A 75 8.49 -14.03 -3.35
C LEU A 75 8.80 -12.91 -4.34
N ASP A 76 8.78 -13.17 -5.65
CA ASP A 76 8.98 -12.13 -6.66
C ASP A 76 7.86 -11.09 -6.63
N TYR A 77 6.63 -11.51 -6.41
CA TYR A 77 5.49 -10.60 -6.21
C TYR A 77 5.65 -9.74 -4.97
N PHE A 78 6.12 -10.34 -3.87
CA PHE A 78 6.38 -9.64 -2.62
C PHE A 78 7.52 -8.63 -2.74
N ASN A 79 8.68 -9.06 -3.23
CA ASN A 79 9.89 -8.22 -3.29
C ASN A 79 9.74 -7.04 -4.26
N ASN A 80 8.99 -7.23 -5.35
CA ASN A 80 8.76 -6.17 -6.33
C ASN A 80 7.50 -5.33 -6.03
N ASN A 81 6.81 -5.56 -4.89
CA ASN A 81 5.56 -4.89 -4.54
C ASN A 81 4.51 -4.94 -5.66
N LYS A 82 4.42 -6.07 -6.36
CA LYS A 82 3.47 -6.23 -7.47
C LYS A 82 2.06 -6.33 -6.92
N LEU A 83 1.15 -5.56 -7.51
CA LEU A 83 -0.26 -5.60 -7.15
C LEU A 83 -0.92 -6.86 -7.72
N VAL A 84 -1.80 -7.44 -6.92
CA VAL A 84 -2.58 -8.62 -7.27
C VAL A 84 -4.07 -8.32 -7.19
N THR A 85 -4.84 -9.02 -8.01
CA THR A 85 -6.30 -9.03 -7.94
C THR A 85 -6.75 -10.38 -7.39
N VAL A 86 -7.56 -10.36 -6.32
CA VAL A 86 -8.09 -11.55 -5.67
C VAL A 86 -9.55 -11.72 -6.08
N GLN A 87 -9.82 -12.76 -6.87
CA GLN A 87 -11.18 -13.13 -7.24
C GLN A 87 -11.71 -14.18 -6.27
N THR A 88 -12.78 -13.83 -5.57
CA THR A 88 -13.54 -14.75 -4.72
C THR A 88 -14.91 -15.02 -5.34
N LYS A 89 -15.67 -15.94 -4.75
CA LYS A 89 -17.07 -16.15 -5.14
C LYS A 89 -17.95 -14.93 -4.85
N MET A 90 -17.62 -14.17 -3.81
CA MET A 90 -18.48 -13.07 -3.31
C MET A 90 -18.12 -11.73 -3.94
N ASN A 91 -16.84 -11.49 -4.19
CA ASN A 91 -16.36 -10.21 -4.72
C ASN A 91 -15.00 -10.35 -5.39
N ILE A 92 -14.64 -9.33 -6.18
CA ILE A 92 -13.31 -9.16 -6.78
C ILE A 92 -12.61 -8.01 -6.06
N TYR A 93 -11.43 -8.28 -5.52
CA TYR A 93 -10.60 -7.31 -4.82
C TYR A 93 -9.40 -6.93 -5.69
N ASN A 94 -9.41 -5.72 -6.24
CA ASN A 94 -8.35 -5.21 -7.10
C ASN A 94 -7.29 -4.47 -6.27
N ASN A 95 -6.10 -4.26 -6.85
CA ASN A 95 -5.01 -3.48 -6.26
C ASN A 95 -4.62 -3.95 -4.84
N MET A 96 -4.56 -5.26 -4.60
CA MET A 96 -4.12 -5.80 -3.32
C MET A 96 -2.59 -5.93 -3.33
N LEU A 97 -1.94 -5.44 -2.29
CA LEU A 97 -0.50 -5.60 -2.05
C LEU A 97 -0.28 -6.74 -1.05
N ILE A 98 0.72 -7.58 -1.28
CA ILE A 98 1.11 -8.63 -0.34
C ILE A 98 2.04 -8.00 0.72
N GLU A 99 1.61 -7.99 1.98
CA GLU A 99 2.35 -7.38 3.09
C GLU A 99 3.13 -8.40 3.91
N ALA A 100 2.64 -9.64 4.00
CA ALA A 100 3.33 -10.70 4.73
C ALA A 100 3.07 -12.08 4.12
N ILE A 101 4.10 -12.93 4.19
CA ILE A 101 4.05 -14.33 3.73
C ILE A 101 4.68 -15.25 4.80
N PRO A 102 4.09 -15.36 6.00
CA PRO A 102 4.44 -16.43 6.91
C PRO A 102 4.21 -17.80 6.27
N HIS A 103 5.21 -18.66 6.33
CA HIS A 103 5.13 -20.05 5.90
C HIS A 103 5.58 -20.98 7.02
N THR A 104 5.06 -22.20 7.03
CA THR A 104 5.45 -23.24 7.98
C THR A 104 5.75 -24.52 7.21
N GLU A 105 6.94 -25.06 7.48
CA GLU A 105 7.40 -26.31 6.91
C GLU A 105 7.39 -27.38 8.00
N SER A 106 6.64 -28.45 7.77
CA SER A 106 6.61 -29.61 8.66
C SER A 106 6.97 -30.86 7.88
N LYS A 107 7.79 -31.73 8.49
CA LYS A 107 8.16 -33.03 7.90
C LYS A 107 6.98 -33.99 7.79
N ASP A 108 5.91 -33.73 8.54
CA ASP A 108 4.72 -34.58 8.63
C ASP A 108 3.74 -34.34 7.47
N ILE A 109 3.81 -33.15 6.86
CA ILE A 109 3.02 -32.81 5.69
C ILE A 109 3.83 -33.20 4.46
N PHE A 110 3.55 -34.38 3.92
CA PHE A 110 4.22 -34.89 2.72
C PHE A 110 4.12 -33.88 1.57
N TYR A 111 5.23 -33.23 1.24
CA TYR A 111 5.39 -32.16 0.23
C TYR A 111 4.52 -30.91 0.44
N GLY A 112 3.92 -30.71 1.61
CA GLY A 112 2.99 -29.59 1.83
C GLY A 112 3.60 -28.46 2.66
N CYS A 113 3.82 -27.31 2.03
CA CYS A 113 4.10 -26.06 2.73
C CYS A 113 2.80 -25.29 2.93
N THR A 114 2.48 -24.95 4.17
CA THR A 114 1.34 -24.09 4.49
C THR A 114 1.82 -22.64 4.52
N ILE A 115 1.19 -21.81 3.69
CA ILE A 115 1.49 -20.39 3.55
C ILE A 115 0.27 -19.61 3.98
N SER A 116 0.45 -18.66 4.90
CA SER A 116 -0.56 -17.67 5.22
C SER A 116 -0.11 -16.34 4.63
N MET A 117 -0.89 -15.76 3.73
CA MET A 117 -0.60 -14.46 3.13
C MET A 117 -1.50 -13.39 3.75
N HIS A 118 -0.92 -12.24 4.08
CA HIS A 118 -1.65 -11.03 4.43
C HIS A 118 -1.61 -10.07 3.24
N LEU A 119 -2.78 -9.63 2.78
CA LEU A 119 -2.92 -8.67 1.69
C LEU A 119 -3.68 -7.43 2.14
N THR A 120 -3.20 -6.26 1.72
CA THR A 120 -3.77 -4.96 2.06
C THR A 120 -4.07 -4.17 0.78
N GLU A 121 -5.22 -3.49 0.72
CA GLU A 121 -5.60 -2.67 -0.43
C GLU A 121 -4.64 -1.48 -0.62
N TRP A 122 -4.02 -1.40 -1.79
CA TRP A 122 -3.22 -0.26 -2.21
C TRP A 122 -4.11 0.85 -2.77
N ARG A 123 -4.02 2.04 -2.19
CA ARG A 123 -4.75 3.24 -2.65
C ARG A 123 -3.76 4.34 -3.05
N GLU A 124 -3.76 4.71 -4.32
CA GLU A 124 -3.03 5.88 -4.79
C GLU A 124 -3.81 7.15 -4.42
N VAL A 125 -3.28 7.95 -3.49
CA VAL A 125 -3.86 9.25 -3.15
C VAL A 125 -3.17 10.30 -4.02
N LYS A 126 -3.88 10.80 -5.03
CA LYS A 126 -3.44 11.99 -5.77
C LYS A 126 -3.83 13.23 -4.97
N PRO A 127 -2.86 14.01 -4.45
CA PRO A 127 -3.20 15.23 -3.74
C PRO A 127 -3.83 16.21 -4.72
N GLU A 128 -5.11 16.51 -4.52
CA GLU A 128 -5.74 17.65 -5.18
C GLU A 128 -5.26 18.93 -4.50
N TYR A 129 -4.22 19.53 -5.06
CA TYR A 129 -3.82 20.88 -4.68
C TYR A 129 -4.83 21.84 -5.31
N GLY A 130 -5.71 22.42 -4.48
CA GLY A 130 -6.59 23.48 -4.93
C GLY A 130 -5.76 24.64 -5.48
N GLU A 131 -5.89 24.95 -6.76
CA GLU A 131 -5.30 26.17 -7.32
C GLU A 131 -6.09 27.35 -6.75
N LEU A 132 -5.48 28.10 -5.83
CA LEU A 132 -6.00 29.39 -5.41
C LEU A 132 -6.05 30.28 -6.65
N LYS A 133 -7.25 30.50 -7.20
CA LYS A 133 -7.46 31.50 -8.24
C LYS A 133 -6.99 32.85 -7.69
N GLN A 134 -6.23 33.60 -8.48
CA GLN A 134 -5.61 34.86 -8.07
C GLN A 134 -6.63 35.89 -7.52
N GLU A 135 -7.88 35.76 -7.92
CA GLU A 135 -9.04 36.54 -7.45
C GLU A 135 -9.41 36.30 -5.98
N GLN A 136 -9.02 35.16 -5.40
CA GLN A 136 -9.27 34.80 -3.99
C GLN A 136 -8.15 35.24 -3.04
N VAL A 137 -7.08 35.84 -3.57
CA VAL A 137 -6.01 36.44 -2.76
C VAL A 137 -6.47 37.83 -2.33
N LYS A 138 -6.88 37.94 -1.07
CA LYS A 138 -7.48 39.16 -0.49
C LYS A 138 -6.57 40.39 -0.53
N ASP A 139 -5.25 40.20 -0.68
CA ASP A 139 -4.26 41.28 -0.74
C ASP A 139 -3.17 41.01 -1.80
N ASN A 140 -3.03 41.91 -2.78
CA ASN A 140 -2.04 41.83 -3.87
C ASN A 140 -0.57 41.74 -3.39
N LYS A 141 -0.28 42.13 -2.15
CA LYS A 141 1.05 42.06 -1.52
C LYS A 141 1.46 40.66 -1.04
N HIS A 142 0.51 39.72 -0.94
CA HIS A 142 0.76 38.34 -0.54
C HIS A 142 0.70 37.34 -1.72
N SER A 143 0.82 37.85 -2.94
CA SER A 143 0.88 37.03 -4.16
C SER A 143 2.09 36.07 -4.20
N ASP A 144 3.12 36.32 -3.39
CA ASP A 144 4.33 35.49 -3.33
C ASP A 144 4.10 34.11 -2.68
N THR A 145 2.97 33.91 -2.01
CA THR A 145 2.55 32.58 -1.50
C THR A 145 2.29 31.58 -2.63
N GLN A 146 2.01 32.04 -3.86
CA GLN A 146 1.92 31.16 -5.04
C GLN A 146 3.26 30.50 -5.39
N LYS A 147 4.38 31.19 -5.13
CA LYS A 147 5.73 30.70 -5.48
C LYS A 147 6.40 29.91 -4.36
N THR A 148 6.04 30.17 -3.11
CA THR A 148 6.63 29.50 -1.93
C THR A 148 5.85 28.28 -1.44
N GLY A 149 4.56 28.15 -1.75
CA GLY A 149 3.76 26.95 -1.38
C GLY A 149 4.09 25.68 -2.16
N ARG A 150 4.85 25.80 -3.26
CA ARG A 150 5.28 24.70 -4.15
C ARG A 150 6.78 24.39 -3.99
N GLN A 151 7.27 24.24 -2.77
CA GLN A 151 8.62 23.71 -2.54
C GLN A 151 8.53 22.18 -2.36
N GLN A 152 8.46 21.47 -3.48
CA GLN A 152 8.85 20.06 -3.50
C GLN A 152 10.38 20.03 -3.44
N GLY A 153 10.93 19.40 -2.41
CA GLY A 153 12.39 19.28 -2.26
C GLY A 153 12.97 18.62 -3.50
N THR A 154 13.79 19.35 -4.26
CA THR A 154 14.61 18.75 -5.31
C THR A 154 15.62 17.83 -4.63
N GLU A 155 15.58 16.53 -4.95
CA GLU A 155 16.65 15.61 -4.61
C GLU A 155 17.97 16.19 -5.10
N VAL A 156 18.92 16.35 -4.18
CA VAL A 156 20.28 16.78 -4.47
C VAL A 156 20.94 15.70 -5.33
N THR A 157 20.95 15.90 -6.64
CA THR A 157 21.86 15.18 -7.53
C THR A 157 23.25 15.72 -7.25
N ASN A 158 24.06 14.91 -6.58
CA ASN A 158 25.49 15.13 -6.40
C ASN A 158 26.15 15.24 -7.79
N THR A 159 26.43 16.46 -8.26
CA THR A 159 27.54 16.72 -9.17
C THR A 159 28.08 18.12 -8.89
N GLN A 160 29.37 18.15 -8.59
CA GLN A 160 30.15 19.26 -8.12
C GLN A 160 30.16 20.45 -9.10
N GLU A 161 30.12 21.67 -8.59
CA GLU A 161 31.07 22.69 -9.05
C GLU A 161 31.33 23.79 -8.01
N LYS A 162 32.63 24.04 -7.83
CA LYS A 162 33.28 25.01 -6.96
C LYS A 162 32.95 26.43 -7.40
N GLY A 163 32.74 27.35 -6.44
CA GLY A 163 32.89 28.77 -6.74
C GLY A 163 32.37 29.76 -5.71
N LYS A 164 33.15 30.01 -4.65
CA LYS A 164 33.24 31.28 -3.89
C LYS A 164 31.93 31.92 -3.36
N SER A 165 31.72 31.79 -2.04
CA SER A 165 31.45 32.96 -1.20
C SER A 165 32.01 32.72 0.20
N GLU A 166 33.07 33.45 0.50
CA GLU A 166 33.83 33.44 1.75
C GLU A 166 32.96 33.82 2.96
N SER A 167 33.13 33.05 4.05
CA SER A 167 33.35 33.53 5.42
C SER A 167 32.65 34.85 5.84
N ILE A 168 31.50 34.73 6.51
CA ILE A 168 30.95 35.78 7.40
C ILE A 168 30.79 35.20 8.83
N LEU A 169 31.88 34.65 9.38
CA LEU A 169 31.98 34.30 10.79
C LEU A 169 33.23 34.95 11.40
N ARG A 170 33.29 36.29 11.33
CA ARG A 170 34.16 37.09 12.18
C ARG A 170 33.39 38.29 12.72
N GLY A 171 33.17 38.26 14.03
CA GLY A 171 32.83 39.46 14.80
C GLY A 171 31.56 39.31 15.63
N TRP A 172 31.61 38.54 16.71
CA TRP A 172 30.81 38.77 17.93
C TRP A 172 31.34 37.92 19.10
N THR A 173 32.40 38.39 19.73
CA THR A 173 32.63 38.22 21.17
C THR A 173 33.37 39.45 21.67
N LYS A 174 32.87 40.03 22.76
CA LYS A 174 33.43 41.15 23.52
C LYS A 174 33.99 40.59 24.82
#